data_AF-G9WY69-F1
#
_entry.id   AF-G9WY69-F1
#
_cell.length_a   1.000
_cell.length_b   1.000
_cell.length_c   1.000
_cell.angle_alpha   90.00
_cell.angle_beta   90.00
_cell.angle_gamma   90.00
#
_symmetry.space_group_name_H-M   'P 1'
#
loop_
_entity.id
_entity.type
_entity.pdbx_description
1 polymer ?
#
loop_
_entity_poly.entity_id
_entity_poly.type
_entity_poly.pdbx_seq_one_letter_code
_entity_poly.pdbx_strand_id
1 'polypeptide(L)'
;MANQNIQSVEPNIADIINTQLKSYNLDYKLEQESLNDEIDKALSEYLSKSGGKGGNRPDAKLLLQDKNLNYYPILIEYKGYKDKLVKFDINGQVENNTSKNEPHYKNISSYAVNGAIHYANAILHYTSYTDVIAIGVTGYKEDTSGEIKYSIGVYYVSKSNFGLGQEVDKFTDLSFLKKNNFDDFIKTVKELSLTQDEIEKLKEKKKKKSMQVLLHLITTYTKTKKV
;
A
#
# COMPACT_ATOMS: atom_id res chain seq x y z
N MET A 1 -29.48 2.24 27.11
CA MET A 1 -29.57 2.43 25.65
C MET A 1 -29.24 1.09 25.02
N ALA A 2 -30.10 0.54 24.16
CA ALA A 2 -29.86 -0.75 23.53
C ALA A 2 -28.55 -0.68 22.73
N ASN A 3 -27.69 -1.70 22.87
CA ASN A 3 -26.51 -1.90 22.03
C ASN A 3 -27.00 -2.06 20.59
N GLN A 4 -27.08 -0.96 19.84
CA GLN A 4 -27.27 -0.99 18.40
C GLN A 4 -26.06 -1.72 17.82
N ASN A 5 -26.25 -2.97 17.42
CA ASN A 5 -25.23 -3.74 16.75
C ASN A 5 -24.99 -3.06 15.39
N ILE A 6 -23.97 -2.19 15.31
CA ILE A 6 -23.64 -1.48 14.08
C ILE A 6 -23.37 -2.54 13.02
N GLN A 7 -24.18 -2.56 11.97
CA GLN A 7 -24.03 -3.52 10.88
C GLN A 7 -22.80 -3.16 10.06
N SER A 8 -21.93 -4.14 9.84
CA SER A 8 -20.77 -3.99 8.97
C SER A 8 -21.21 -3.65 7.53
N VAL A 9 -20.55 -2.67 6.92
CA VAL A 9 -20.73 -2.33 5.49
C VAL A 9 -19.63 -2.94 4.60
N GLU A 10 -18.87 -3.90 5.11
CA GLU A 10 -17.73 -4.51 4.40
C GLU A 10 -18.08 -5.03 2.99
N PRO A 11 -19.25 -5.68 2.75
CA PRO A 11 -19.64 -6.05 1.39
C PRO A 11 -19.76 -4.86 0.43
N ASN A 12 -20.22 -3.71 0.93
CA ASN A 12 -20.29 -2.50 0.11
C ASN A 12 -18.92 -1.90 -0.15
N ILE A 13 -18.00 -1.97 0.81
CA ILE A 13 -16.61 -1.54 0.61
C ILE A 13 -15.93 -2.41 -0.45
N ALA A 14 -16.11 -3.73 -0.35
CA ALA A 14 -15.62 -4.66 -1.36
C ALA A 14 -16.18 -4.33 -2.76
N ASP A 15 -17.49 -4.09 -2.88
CA ASP A 15 -18.12 -3.72 -4.15
C ASP A 15 -17.57 -2.41 -4.74
N ILE A 16 -17.47 -1.35 -3.92
CA ILE A 16 -16.93 -0.05 -4.34
C ILE A 16 -15.49 -0.20 -4.85
N ILE A 17 -14.63 -0.86 -4.09
CA ILE A 17 -13.20 -0.97 -4.42
C ILE A 17 -12.97 -1.91 -5.60
N ASN A 18 -13.63 -3.07 -5.64
CA ASN A 18 -13.52 -4.01 -6.75
C ASN A 18 -14.08 -3.40 -8.05
N THR A 19 -15.11 -2.55 -7.97
CA THR A 19 -15.60 -1.79 -9.13
C THR A 19 -14.55 -0.81 -9.64
N GLN A 20 -13.79 -0.14 -8.78
CA GLN A 20 -12.67 0.71 -9.19
C GLN A 20 -11.61 -0.11 -9.93
N LEU A 21 -11.12 -1.20 -9.32
CA LEU A 21 -10.12 -2.08 -9.92
C LEU A 21 -10.56 -2.60 -11.29
N LYS A 22 -11.82 -3.04 -11.40
CA LYS A 22 -12.45 -3.48 -12.65
C LYS A 22 -12.51 -2.35 -13.69
N SER A 23 -12.93 -1.15 -13.30
CA SER A 23 -13.01 0.00 -14.20
C SER A 23 -11.64 0.43 -14.75
N TYR A 24 -10.56 0.07 -14.06
CA TYR A 24 -9.18 0.35 -14.46
C TYR A 24 -8.58 -0.79 -15.30
N ASN A 25 -9.34 -1.84 -15.60
CA ASN A 25 -8.91 -3.03 -16.32
C ASN A 25 -7.67 -3.68 -15.68
N LEU A 26 -7.61 -3.72 -14.34
CA LEU A 26 -6.56 -4.40 -13.60
C LEU A 26 -6.90 -5.88 -13.44
N ASP A 27 -5.91 -6.76 -13.59
CA ASP A 27 -6.08 -8.21 -13.38
C ASP A 27 -5.97 -8.56 -11.89
N TYR A 28 -6.94 -8.08 -11.10
CA TYR A 28 -7.05 -8.43 -9.68
C TYR A 28 -7.72 -9.78 -9.49
N LYS A 29 -7.36 -10.45 -8.39
CA LYS A 29 -7.86 -11.76 -7.97
C LYS A 29 -8.50 -11.62 -6.60
N LEU A 30 -9.70 -12.16 -6.43
CA LEU A 30 -10.39 -12.20 -5.15
C LEU A 30 -9.80 -13.27 -4.23
N GLU A 31 -10.32 -13.33 -3.01
CA GLU A 31 -9.86 -14.18 -1.89
C GLU A 31 -9.52 -15.64 -2.28
N GLN A 32 -10.34 -16.26 -3.11
CA GLN A 32 -10.21 -17.68 -3.50
C GLN A 32 -9.52 -17.90 -4.84
N GLU A 33 -9.26 -16.84 -5.60
CA GLU A 33 -8.62 -16.94 -6.91
C GLU A 33 -7.10 -17.00 -6.79
N SER A 34 -6.43 -17.73 -7.67
CA SER A 34 -4.97 -17.80 -7.72
C SER A 34 -4.39 -16.57 -8.42
N LEU A 35 -3.30 -16.00 -7.88
CA LEU A 35 -2.54 -14.94 -8.54
C LEU A 35 -1.31 -15.52 -9.26
N ASN A 36 -0.47 -16.24 -8.53
CA ASN A 36 0.59 -17.11 -9.05
C ASN A 36 1.11 -18.02 -7.93
N ASP A 37 1.78 -19.11 -8.31
CA ASP A 37 2.23 -20.14 -7.38
C ASP A 37 3.14 -19.62 -6.24
N GLU A 38 4.04 -18.67 -6.53
CA GLU A 38 4.98 -18.13 -5.53
C GLU A 38 4.24 -17.32 -4.46
N ILE A 39 3.35 -16.42 -4.87
CA ILE A 39 2.54 -15.58 -3.97
C ILE A 39 1.53 -16.43 -3.20
N ASP A 40 0.83 -17.33 -3.89
CA ASP A 40 -0.22 -18.13 -3.27
C ASP A 40 0.37 -19.08 -2.22
N LYS A 41 1.53 -19.68 -2.51
CA LYS A 41 2.28 -20.49 -1.54
C LYS A 41 2.71 -19.66 -0.34
N ALA A 42 3.31 -18.48 -0.56
CA ALA A 42 3.74 -17.59 0.51
C ALA A 42 2.60 -17.21 1.47
N LEU A 43 1.42 -16.88 0.92
CA LEU A 43 0.22 -16.60 1.73
C LEU A 43 -0.24 -17.86 2.50
N SER A 44 -0.21 -19.03 1.88
CA SER A 44 -0.66 -20.29 2.51
C SER A 44 0.25 -20.80 3.63
N GLU A 45 1.57 -20.58 3.54
CA GLU A 45 2.55 -21.10 4.50
C GLU A 45 2.72 -20.20 5.73
N TYR A 46 2.40 -18.90 5.59
CA TYR A 46 2.55 -17.94 6.68
C TYR A 46 1.50 -18.11 7.78
N LEU A 47 1.80 -17.57 8.98
CA LEU A 47 0.88 -17.59 10.11
C LEU A 47 -0.40 -16.84 9.76
N SER A 48 -1.55 -17.40 10.09
CA SER A 48 -2.85 -16.75 9.91
C SER A 48 -2.94 -15.47 10.73
N LYS A 49 -3.90 -14.62 10.37
CA LYS A 49 -4.26 -13.41 11.14
C LYS A 49 -4.71 -13.68 12.58
N SER A 50 -5.03 -14.93 12.92
CA SER A 50 -5.46 -15.37 14.25
C SER A 50 -4.44 -16.26 14.97
N GLY A 51 -3.24 -16.48 14.39
CA GLY A 51 -2.13 -17.21 15.01
C GLY A 51 -2.09 -18.72 14.77
N GLY A 52 -3.05 -19.29 14.02
CA GLY A 52 -2.95 -20.64 13.46
C GLY A 52 -2.09 -20.73 12.18
N LYS A 53 -1.88 -21.95 11.66
CA LYS A 53 -1.20 -22.16 10.37
C LYS A 53 -2.16 -21.97 9.19
N GLY A 54 -1.70 -21.26 8.16
CA GLY A 54 -2.40 -21.07 6.89
C GLY A 54 -3.65 -20.19 6.96
N GLY A 55 -4.31 -19.98 5.81
CA GLY A 55 -5.55 -19.20 5.76
C GLY A 55 -5.36 -17.68 5.69
N ASN A 56 -4.18 -17.18 5.31
CA ASN A 56 -4.07 -15.78 4.88
C ASN A 56 -4.66 -15.65 3.48
N ARG A 57 -5.75 -14.89 3.39
CA ARG A 57 -6.42 -14.65 2.13
C ARG A 57 -6.79 -13.16 2.05
N PRO A 58 -6.00 -12.34 1.33
CA PRO A 58 -6.38 -10.98 1.04
C PRO A 58 -7.74 -10.95 0.33
N ASP A 59 -8.59 -9.98 0.66
CA ASP A 59 -9.90 -9.81 0.02
C ASP A 59 -9.74 -9.60 -1.50
N ALA A 60 -8.70 -8.85 -1.88
CA ALA A 60 -8.22 -8.75 -3.24
C ALA A 60 -6.69 -8.70 -3.30
N LYS A 61 -6.12 -9.21 -4.39
CA LYS A 61 -4.68 -9.19 -4.67
C LYS A 61 -4.42 -8.98 -6.15
N LEU A 62 -3.31 -8.33 -6.47
CA LEU A 62 -2.88 -8.13 -7.85
C LEU A 62 -1.35 -7.98 -7.91
N LEU A 63 -0.80 -8.15 -9.12
CA LEU A 63 0.62 -7.98 -9.40
C LEU A 63 0.77 -6.94 -10.51
N LEU A 64 1.36 -5.79 -10.19
CA LEU A 64 1.62 -4.73 -11.17
C LEU A 64 3.11 -4.57 -11.43
N GLN A 65 3.45 -4.09 -12.63
CA GLN A 65 4.84 -3.89 -13.04
C GLN A 65 5.08 -2.41 -13.35
N ASP A 66 6.16 -1.83 -12.83
CA ASP A 66 6.61 -0.49 -13.23
C ASP A 66 7.34 -0.52 -14.59
N LYS A 67 7.57 0.65 -15.19
CA LYS A 67 8.33 0.81 -16.44
C LYS A 67 9.76 0.29 -16.40
N ASN A 68 10.32 0.04 -15.21
CA ASN A 68 11.66 -0.51 -15.03
C ASN A 68 11.61 -2.04 -14.85
N LEU A 69 10.47 -2.66 -15.14
CA LEU A 69 10.22 -4.10 -15.07
C LEU A 69 10.21 -4.68 -13.64
N ASN A 70 10.10 -3.83 -12.61
CA ASN A 70 9.94 -4.31 -11.24
C ASN A 70 8.48 -4.67 -10.99
N TYR A 71 8.26 -5.85 -10.42
CA TYR A 71 6.94 -6.32 -10.02
C TYR A 71 6.66 -5.96 -8.56
N TYR A 72 5.45 -5.48 -8.30
CA TYR A 72 4.93 -5.11 -6.99
C TYR A 72 3.67 -5.92 -6.71
N PRO A 73 3.73 -6.91 -5.79
CA PRO A 73 2.54 -7.49 -5.21
C PRO A 73 1.75 -6.41 -4.47
N ILE A 74 0.43 -6.40 -4.66
CA ILE A 74 -0.48 -5.46 -4.03
C ILE A 74 -1.57 -6.25 -3.34
N LEU A 75 -1.65 -6.13 -2.02
CA LEU A 75 -2.57 -6.91 -1.20
C LEU A 75 -3.56 -5.98 -0.49
N ILE A 76 -4.84 -6.29 -0.63
CA ILE A 76 -5.94 -5.41 -0.20
C ILE A 76 -6.78 -6.13 0.86
N GLU A 77 -7.10 -5.41 1.93
CA GLU A 77 -7.99 -5.86 3.00
C GLU A 77 -9.13 -4.85 3.20
N TYR A 78 -10.35 -5.37 3.40
CA TYR A 78 -11.55 -4.61 3.65
C TYR A 78 -12.02 -4.74 5.11
N LYS A 79 -12.59 -3.66 5.63
CA LYS A 79 -13.36 -3.64 6.89
C LYS A 79 -14.61 -2.79 6.74
N GLY A 80 -15.66 -3.13 7.48
CA GLY A 80 -16.95 -2.45 7.38
C GLY A 80 -17.30 -1.52 8.55
N TYR A 81 -16.30 -0.96 9.24
CA TYR A 81 -16.52 -0.13 10.42
C TYR A 81 -15.67 1.16 10.41
N LYS A 82 -16.25 2.27 10.87
CA LYS A 82 -15.65 3.62 10.81
C LYS A 82 -14.23 3.71 11.36
N ASP A 83 -13.92 2.99 12.43
CA ASP A 83 -12.68 3.05 13.19
C ASP A 83 -11.69 1.92 12.88
N LYS A 84 -11.91 1.13 11.82
CA LYS A 84 -11.13 -0.09 11.51
C LYS A 84 -10.12 0.05 10.37
N LEU A 85 -9.70 1.27 10.06
CA LEU A 85 -8.69 1.48 9.02
C LEU A 85 -7.32 0.95 9.46
N VAL A 86 -6.81 1.46 10.58
CA VAL A 86 -5.45 1.19 11.06
C VAL A 86 -5.37 1.37 12.57
N LYS A 87 -4.53 0.56 13.23
CA LYS A 87 -4.17 0.72 14.64
C LYS A 87 -2.68 1.03 14.75
N PHE A 88 -2.37 2.16 15.40
CA PHE A 88 -1.01 2.61 15.67
C PHE A 88 -0.59 2.34 17.11
N ASP A 89 0.73 2.19 17.30
CA ASP A 89 1.38 2.16 18.61
C ASP A 89 1.59 3.58 19.14
N ILE A 90 2.24 3.70 20.29
CA ILE A 90 2.54 5.00 20.93
C ILE A 90 3.49 5.88 20.10
N ASN A 91 4.26 5.30 19.18
CA ASN A 91 5.22 5.99 18.32
C ASN A 91 4.62 6.36 16.95
N GLY A 92 3.33 6.05 16.72
CA GLY A 92 2.67 6.30 15.45
C GLY A 92 3.00 5.27 14.35
N GLN A 93 3.59 4.13 14.70
CA GLN A 93 3.84 3.02 13.78
C GLN A 93 2.66 2.05 13.78
N VAL A 94 2.43 1.32 12.69
CA VAL A 94 1.35 0.32 12.62
C VAL A 94 1.63 -0.79 13.64
N GLU A 95 0.72 -0.98 14.60
CA GLU A 95 0.90 -1.89 15.74
C GLU A 95 0.58 -3.34 15.35
N ASN A 96 1.46 -3.93 14.53
CA ASN A 96 1.40 -5.34 14.14
C ASN A 96 2.16 -6.27 15.09
N ASN A 97 3.00 -5.72 15.98
CA ASN A 97 3.69 -6.45 17.03
C ASN A 97 3.31 -5.90 18.42
N THR A 98 3.32 -6.76 19.42
CA THR A 98 3.16 -6.37 20.83
C THR A 98 4.45 -5.74 21.35
N SER A 99 4.42 -5.20 22.57
CA SER A 99 5.63 -4.71 23.27
C SER A 99 6.71 -5.78 23.49
N LYS A 100 6.37 -7.08 23.34
CA LYS A 100 7.31 -8.21 23.39
C LYS A 100 7.83 -8.62 22.01
N ASN A 101 7.51 -7.85 20.96
CA ASN A 101 7.83 -8.13 19.57
C ASN A 101 7.22 -9.45 19.02
N GLU A 102 6.06 -9.84 19.53
CA GLU A 102 5.25 -10.96 19.03
C GLU A 102 4.09 -10.44 18.16
N PRO A 103 3.59 -11.20 17.17
CA PRO A 103 2.46 -10.74 16.34
C PRO A 103 1.23 -10.35 17.16
N HIS A 104 0.72 -9.14 16.93
CA HIS A 104 -0.46 -8.60 17.60
C HIS A 104 -1.74 -9.04 16.85
N TYR A 105 -2.07 -10.33 16.87
CA TYR A 105 -3.16 -10.93 16.08
C TYR A 105 -4.51 -10.23 16.20
N LYS A 106 -4.85 -9.69 17.38
CA LYS A 106 -6.06 -8.88 17.56
C LYS A 106 -6.08 -7.66 16.62
N ASN A 107 -4.97 -6.94 16.47
CA ASN A 107 -4.89 -5.78 15.59
C ASN A 107 -4.85 -6.20 14.13
N ILE A 108 -4.03 -7.22 13.83
CA ILE A 108 -3.88 -7.79 12.48
C ILE A 108 -5.23 -8.23 11.89
N SER A 109 -6.11 -8.83 12.70
CA SER A 109 -7.45 -9.24 12.26
C SER A 109 -8.50 -8.13 12.30
N SER A 110 -8.38 -7.17 13.23
CA SER A 110 -9.42 -6.15 13.43
C SER A 110 -9.29 -4.93 12.52
N TYR A 111 -8.10 -4.64 11.97
CA TYR A 111 -7.85 -3.41 11.22
C TYR A 111 -7.33 -3.71 9.82
N ALA A 112 -7.84 -2.98 8.82
CA ALA A 112 -7.60 -3.23 7.40
C ALA A 112 -6.10 -3.14 7.04
N VAL A 113 -5.45 -2.02 7.38
CA VAL A 113 -4.02 -1.78 7.09
C VAL A 113 -3.13 -2.80 7.80
N ASN A 114 -3.41 -3.07 9.08
CA ASN A 114 -2.67 -4.06 9.86
C ASN A 114 -2.71 -5.44 9.20
N GLY A 115 -3.88 -5.86 8.73
CA GLY A 115 -4.08 -7.11 8.00
C GLY A 115 -3.36 -7.14 6.66
N ALA A 116 -3.43 -6.07 5.88
CA ALA A 116 -2.73 -5.97 4.60
C ALA A 116 -1.20 -6.03 4.75
N ILE A 117 -0.63 -5.35 5.77
CA ILE A 117 0.81 -5.41 6.07
C ILE A 117 1.21 -6.82 6.53
N HIS A 118 0.36 -7.51 7.30
CA HIS A 118 0.63 -8.90 7.68
C HIS A 118 0.76 -9.82 6.46
N TYR A 119 -0.12 -9.65 5.46
CA TYR A 119 0.01 -10.37 4.21
C TYR A 119 1.27 -9.97 3.43
N ALA A 120 1.61 -8.68 3.40
CA ALA A 120 2.84 -8.22 2.77
C ALA A 120 4.08 -8.88 3.37
N ASN A 121 4.13 -9.05 4.69
CA ASN A 121 5.22 -9.75 5.37
C ASN A 121 5.29 -11.24 5.02
N ALA A 122 4.16 -11.90 4.71
CA ALA A 122 4.18 -13.25 4.14
C ALA A 122 4.95 -13.28 2.82
N ILE A 123 4.66 -12.33 1.93
CA ILE A 123 5.33 -12.19 0.64
C ILE A 123 6.82 -11.93 0.83
N LEU A 124 7.20 -10.98 1.68
CA LEU A 124 8.61 -10.67 1.91
C LEU A 124 9.39 -11.87 2.48
N HIS A 125 8.78 -12.71 3.32
CA HIS A 125 9.46 -13.85 3.92
C HIS A 125 9.61 -15.07 3.00
N TYR A 126 8.61 -15.33 2.15
CA TYR A 126 8.53 -16.59 1.39
C TYR A 126 8.76 -16.44 -0.11
N THR A 127 9.03 -15.22 -0.58
CA THR A 127 9.24 -14.93 -2.01
C THR A 127 10.50 -14.10 -2.26
N SER A 128 10.86 -13.99 -3.53
CA SER A 128 11.93 -13.12 -4.02
C SER A 128 11.56 -11.63 -3.99
N TYR A 129 10.28 -11.28 -3.95
CA TYR A 129 9.83 -9.89 -3.92
C TYR A 129 10.42 -9.13 -2.73
N THR A 130 10.85 -7.90 -2.98
CA THR A 130 11.47 -7.00 -1.98
C THR A 130 10.55 -5.85 -1.58
N ASP A 131 9.52 -5.61 -2.39
CA ASP A 131 8.69 -4.42 -2.41
C ASP A 131 7.22 -4.83 -2.56
N VAL A 132 6.38 -4.47 -1.58
CA VAL A 132 4.96 -4.83 -1.57
C VAL A 132 4.13 -3.60 -1.20
N ILE A 133 2.98 -3.44 -1.85
CA ILE A 133 2.01 -2.42 -1.52
C ILE A 133 0.87 -3.05 -0.71
N ALA A 134 0.69 -2.60 0.52
CA ALA A 134 -0.40 -3.00 1.40
C ALA A 134 -1.49 -1.93 1.40
N ILE A 135 -2.73 -2.31 1.10
CA ILE A 135 -3.86 -1.39 1.04
C ILE A 135 -4.93 -1.85 2.04
N GLY A 136 -5.23 -1.02 3.03
CA GLY A 136 -6.38 -1.21 3.90
C GLY A 136 -7.50 -0.27 3.48
N VAL A 137 -8.73 -0.78 3.37
CA VAL A 137 -9.92 0.05 3.16
C VAL A 137 -10.92 -0.23 4.26
N THR A 138 -11.50 0.83 4.83
CA THR A 138 -12.65 0.69 5.72
C THR A 138 -13.76 1.63 5.31
N GLY A 139 -14.97 1.42 5.82
CA GLY A 139 -16.01 2.42 5.74
C GLY A 139 -17.19 2.16 6.66
N TYR A 140 -18.18 3.03 6.59
CA TYR A 140 -19.39 2.99 7.39
C TYR A 140 -20.54 3.67 6.64
N LYS A 141 -21.77 3.32 7.00
CA LYS A 141 -22.96 4.04 6.55
C LYS A 141 -23.15 5.26 7.45
N GLU A 142 -23.21 6.45 6.86
CA GLU A 142 -23.50 7.68 7.59
C GLU A 142 -24.98 7.72 7.99
N ASP A 143 -25.28 7.86 9.29
CA ASP A 143 -26.64 7.74 9.82
C ASP A 143 -27.59 8.80 9.27
N THR A 144 -27.10 9.99 8.92
CA THR A 144 -27.91 11.12 8.46
C THR A 144 -28.28 11.03 6.98
N SER A 145 -27.32 10.69 6.13
CA SER A 145 -27.49 10.65 4.66
C SER A 145 -27.81 9.25 4.14
N GLY A 146 -27.45 8.20 4.89
CA GLY A 146 -27.43 6.83 4.43
C GLY A 146 -26.30 6.52 3.43
N GLU A 147 -25.43 7.48 3.14
CA GLU A 147 -24.31 7.33 2.22
C GLU A 147 -23.20 6.47 2.84
N ILE A 148 -22.48 5.72 2.01
CA ILE A 148 -21.32 4.95 2.46
C ILE A 148 -20.09 5.84 2.35
N LYS A 149 -19.50 6.17 3.50
CA LYS A 149 -18.21 6.85 3.59
C LYS A 149 -17.12 5.81 3.77
N TYR A 150 -16.03 5.94 3.02
CA TYR A 150 -14.89 5.03 3.11
C TYR A 150 -13.56 5.78 3.21
N SER A 151 -12.52 5.06 3.63
CA SER A 151 -11.17 5.58 3.79
C SER A 151 -10.17 4.53 3.33
N ILE A 152 -9.12 4.97 2.65
CA ILE A 152 -8.06 4.13 2.10
C ILE A 152 -6.75 4.48 2.81
N GLY A 153 -6.06 3.47 3.31
CA GLY A 153 -4.68 3.56 3.80
C GLY A 153 -3.77 2.77 2.87
N VAL A 154 -2.81 3.45 2.26
CA VAL A 154 -1.86 2.86 1.31
C VAL A 154 -0.47 2.88 1.94
N TYR A 155 0.11 1.69 2.09
CA TYR A 155 1.37 1.48 2.78
C TYR A 155 2.34 0.74 1.86
N TYR A 156 3.59 1.16 1.88
CA TYR A 156 4.70 0.45 1.28
C TYR A 156 5.39 -0.39 2.35
N VAL A 157 5.66 -1.65 2.04
CA VAL A 157 6.29 -2.63 2.93
C VAL A 157 7.45 -3.25 2.17
N SER A 158 8.65 -3.22 2.77
CA SER A 158 9.85 -3.68 2.07
C SER A 158 10.79 -4.48 2.96
N LYS A 159 11.65 -5.29 2.33
CA LYS A 159 12.74 -5.99 3.03
C LYS A 159 13.72 -5.01 3.67
N SER A 160 14.02 -3.89 3.01
CA SER A 160 14.95 -2.87 3.52
C SER A 160 14.42 -2.14 4.76
N ASN A 161 13.10 -2.05 4.92
CA ASN A 161 12.45 -1.50 6.12
C ASN A 161 11.98 -2.58 7.10
N PHE A 162 12.58 -3.77 7.07
CA PHE A 162 12.29 -4.88 7.98
C PHE A 162 10.80 -5.29 8.05
N GLY A 163 10.05 -5.13 6.95
CA GLY A 163 8.62 -5.46 6.92
C GLY A 163 7.71 -4.49 7.65
N LEU A 164 8.22 -3.31 8.05
CA LEU A 164 7.41 -2.23 8.60
C LEU A 164 6.66 -1.50 7.48
N GLY A 165 5.37 -1.23 7.70
CA GLY A 165 4.56 -0.47 6.77
C GLY A 165 4.81 1.02 6.90
N GLN A 166 5.22 1.66 5.80
CA GLN A 166 5.36 3.10 5.66
C GLN A 166 4.15 3.66 4.90
N GLU A 167 3.41 4.60 5.50
CA GLU A 167 2.31 5.27 4.79
C GLU A 167 2.85 6.05 3.59
N VAL A 168 2.23 5.87 2.43
CA VAL A 168 2.66 6.51 1.18
C VAL A 168 2.08 7.92 1.08
N ASP A 169 0.75 8.04 1.08
CA ASP A 169 0.03 9.31 1.03
C ASP A 169 -1.46 9.07 1.39
N LYS A 170 -2.27 10.13 1.39
CA LYS A 170 -3.72 10.06 1.51
C LYS A 170 -4.37 9.93 0.14
N PHE A 171 -5.17 8.87 -0.03
CA PHE A 171 -5.86 8.56 -1.26
C PHE A 171 -7.37 8.53 -1.05
N THR A 172 -8.11 9.00 -2.05
CA THR A 172 -9.58 8.95 -2.08
C THR A 172 -10.11 7.85 -2.99
N ASP A 173 -9.29 7.34 -3.91
CA ASP A 173 -9.59 6.22 -4.81
C ASP A 173 -8.31 5.44 -5.15
N LEU A 174 -8.44 4.34 -5.91
CA LEU A 174 -7.31 3.52 -6.35
C LEU A 174 -6.75 3.95 -7.70
N SER A 175 -7.02 5.16 -8.18
CA SER A 175 -6.62 5.59 -9.52
C SER A 175 -5.10 5.64 -9.72
N PHE A 176 -4.32 5.69 -8.64
CA PHE A 176 -2.86 5.55 -8.66
C PHE A 176 -2.40 4.16 -9.16
N LEU A 177 -3.26 3.15 -9.16
CA LEU A 177 -2.97 1.82 -9.72
C LEU A 177 -3.23 1.73 -11.23
N LYS A 178 -3.84 2.74 -11.85
CA LYS A 178 -4.04 2.75 -13.30
C LYS A 178 -2.71 2.68 -14.03
N LYS A 179 -2.67 1.99 -15.17
CA LYS A 179 -1.46 1.84 -16.00
C LYS A 179 -0.74 3.16 -16.29
N ASN A 180 -1.46 4.24 -16.51
CA ASN A 180 -0.91 5.56 -16.80
C ASN A 180 -0.44 6.35 -15.57
N ASN A 181 -0.77 5.89 -14.36
CA ASN A 181 -0.44 6.56 -13.10
C ASN A 181 0.57 5.75 -12.25
N PHE A 182 0.66 4.44 -12.48
CA PHE A 182 1.41 3.52 -11.63
C PHE A 182 2.90 3.85 -11.54
N ASP A 183 3.52 4.27 -12.65
CA ASP A 183 4.93 4.67 -12.66
C ASP A 183 5.22 5.88 -11.75
N ASP A 184 4.31 6.86 -11.75
CA ASP A 184 4.43 8.05 -10.92
C ASP A 184 4.16 7.71 -9.44
N PHE A 185 3.19 6.82 -9.18
CA PHE A 185 2.97 6.27 -7.85
C PHE A 185 4.21 5.57 -7.29
N ILE A 186 4.81 4.65 -8.07
CA ILE A 186 6.03 3.94 -7.65
C ILE A 186 7.21 4.89 -7.47
N LYS A 187 7.31 5.94 -8.27
CA LYS A 187 8.31 6.99 -8.06
C LYS A 187 8.12 7.68 -6.71
N THR A 188 6.89 8.04 -6.33
CA THR A 188 6.59 8.62 -5.01
C THR A 188 6.96 7.65 -3.89
N VAL A 189 6.57 6.37 -4.00
CA VAL A 189 6.94 5.32 -3.04
C VAL A 189 8.45 5.26 -2.85
N LYS A 190 9.21 5.21 -3.95
CA LYS A 190 10.68 5.18 -3.90
C LYS A 190 11.25 6.45 -3.29
N GLU A 191 10.72 7.64 -3.61
CA GLU A 191 11.20 8.91 -3.02
C GLU A 191 10.99 8.98 -1.50
N LEU A 192 9.94 8.34 -0.97
CA LEU A 192 9.66 8.22 0.47
C LEU A 192 10.55 7.19 1.17
N SER A 193 10.97 6.15 0.46
CA SER A 193 11.71 5.00 1.00
C SER A 193 13.22 5.22 1.10
N LEU A 194 13.70 6.33 0.54
CA LEU A 194 15.11 6.68 0.59
C LEU A 194 15.47 7.08 2.01
N THR A 195 16.60 6.55 2.49
CA THR A 195 17.24 7.04 3.72
C THR A 195 17.52 8.54 3.59
N GLN A 196 17.63 9.27 4.71
CA GLN A 196 17.94 10.70 4.69
C GLN A 196 19.21 11.00 3.85
N ASP A 197 20.20 10.10 3.87
CA ASP A 197 21.41 10.17 3.06
C ASP A 197 21.16 10.01 1.56
N GLU A 198 20.23 9.12 1.17
CA GLU A 198 19.83 8.93 -0.22
C GLU A 198 18.94 10.08 -0.72
N ILE A 199 18.09 10.64 0.14
CA ILE A 199 17.34 11.88 -0.10
C ILE A 199 18.31 13.04 -0.33
N GLU A 200 19.37 13.16 0.48
CA GLU A 200 20.40 14.19 0.29
C GLU A 200 21.17 13.99 -1.01
N LYS A 201 21.60 12.77 -1.35
CA LYS A 201 22.22 12.46 -2.64
C LYS A 201 21.31 12.75 -3.83
N LEU A 202 20.00 12.48 -3.73
CA LEU A 202 19.04 12.84 -4.79
C LEU A 202 18.79 14.34 -4.88
N LYS A 203 18.72 15.06 -3.75
CA LYS A 203 18.65 16.53 -3.72
C LYS A 203 19.88 17.15 -4.37
N GLU A 204 21.08 16.64 -4.08
CA GLU A 204 22.32 17.06 -4.73
C GLU A 204 22.34 16.75 -6.24
N LYS A 205 21.88 15.57 -6.64
CA LYS A 205 21.81 15.16 -8.06
C LYS A 205 20.79 16.00 -8.84
N LYS A 206 19.64 16.32 -8.23
CA LYS A 206 18.65 17.27 -8.79
C LYS A 206 19.25 18.69 -8.90
N LYS A 207 19.92 19.21 -7.85
CA LYS A 207 20.62 20.51 -7.89
C LYS A 207 21.69 20.58 -8.98
N LYS A 208 22.55 19.55 -9.09
CA LYS A 208 23.59 19.47 -10.12
C LYS A 208 22.99 19.49 -11.53
N LYS A 209 21.92 18.71 -11.79
CA LYS A 209 21.21 18.73 -13.07
C LYS A 209 20.61 20.11 -13.38
N SER A 210 19.95 20.76 -12.41
CA SER A 210 19.40 22.11 -12.59
C SER A 210 20.50 23.14 -12.89
N MET A 211 21.65 23.08 -12.21
CA MET A 211 22.80 23.92 -12.50
C MET A 211 23.37 23.67 -13.90
N GLN A 212 23.44 22.41 -14.33
CA GLN A 212 23.96 22.04 -15.64
C GLN A 212 23.04 22.57 -16.76
N VAL A 213 21.73 22.48 -16.57
CA VAL A 213 20.73 23.05 -17.49
C VAL A 213 20.84 24.58 -17.54
N LEU A 214 20.98 25.24 -16.37
CA LEU A 214 21.16 26.69 -16.31
C LEU A 214 22.46 27.15 -17.00
N LEU A 215 23.58 26.46 -16.75
CA LEU A 215 24.86 26.75 -17.39
C LEU A 215 24.78 26.55 -18.91
N HIS A 216 24.09 25.49 -19.35
CA HIS A 216 23.84 25.24 -20.77
C HIS A 216 23.03 26.38 -21.40
N LEU A 217 21.93 26.84 -20.76
CA LEU A 217 21.13 27.97 -21.22
C LEU A 217 21.93 29.28 -21.32
N ILE A 218 22.74 29.59 -20.30
CA ILE A 218 23.61 30.79 -20.28
C ILE A 218 24.66 30.71 -21.40
N THR A 219 25.27 29.55 -21.59
CA THR A 219 26.29 29.34 -22.63
C THR A 219 25.67 29.48 -24.03
N THR A 220 24.46 28.96 -24.24
CA THR A 220 23.73 29.10 -25.50
C THR A 220 23.36 30.57 -25.75
N TYR A 221 22.84 31.28 -24.74
CA TYR A 221 22.46 32.69 -24.85
C TYR A 221 23.66 33.63 -25.14
N THR A 222 24.80 33.38 -24.51
CA THR A 222 26.02 34.19 -24.72
C THR A 222 26.66 33.95 -26.09
N LYS A 223 26.57 32.73 -26.63
CA LYS A 223 27.00 32.44 -28.01
C LYS A 223 26.12 33.12 -29.05
N THR A 224 24.81 33.19 -28.84
CA THR A 224 23.88 33.86 -29.78
C THR A 224 23.99 35.38 -29.79
N LYS A 225 24.59 36.01 -28.78
CA LYS A 225 24.80 37.47 -28.70
C LYS A 225 26.19 37.95 -29.18
N LYS A 226 27.10 37.02 -29.50
CA LYS A 226 28.45 37.32 -30.03
C LYS A 226 28.53 37.20 -31.56
N VAL A 227 27.38 37.10 -32.24
CA VAL A 227 27.24 37.13 -33.70
C VAL A 227 26.52 38.41 -34.08
#